data_AF-A0A661FFS7-F1
#
_entry.id   AF-A0A661FFS7-F1
#
_cell.length_a   1.000
_cell.length_b   1.000
_cell.length_c   1.000
_cell.angle_alpha   90.00
_cell.angle_beta   90.00
_cell.angle_gamma   90.00
#
_symmetry.space_group_name_H-M   'P 1'
#
loop_
_entity.id
_entity.type
_entity.pdbx_description
1 polymer ?
#
loop_
_entity_poly.entity_id
_entity_poly.type
_entity_poly.pdbx_seq_one_letter_code
_entity_poly.pdbx_strand_id
1 'polypeptide(L)'
;MSAEEQEYLEQMQAVMNSLDPQNGEISLGDDLVTLQVPDEFYFLDAADAETVLVEIWGNPPGQDVMGMLFPAQYTPFDYESWAVTIEYVDDGHVSDEDAVDIDYAELL
;
A
#
# COMPACT_ATOMS: atom_id res chain seq x y z
N MET A 1 4.63 -15.95 -31.80
CA MET A 1 3.70 -15.77 -30.67
C MET A 1 2.56 -16.74 -30.86
N SER A 2 2.30 -17.59 -29.89
CA SER A 2 1.14 -18.48 -29.82
C SER A 2 -0.12 -17.69 -29.44
N ALA A 3 -1.29 -18.30 -29.57
CA ALA A 3 -2.54 -17.71 -29.12
C ALA A 3 -2.56 -17.52 -27.59
N GLU A 4 -1.97 -18.46 -26.84
CA GLU A 4 -1.85 -18.39 -25.38
C GLU A 4 -0.96 -17.23 -24.93
N GLU A 5 0.14 -16.97 -25.65
CA GLU A 5 1.02 -15.81 -25.38
C GLU A 5 0.29 -14.47 -25.65
N GLN A 6 -0.58 -14.42 -26.65
CA GLN A 6 -1.36 -13.21 -26.96
C GLN A 6 -2.43 -12.95 -25.90
N GLU A 7 -3.18 -13.98 -25.52
CA GLU A 7 -4.22 -13.87 -24.51
C GLU A 7 -3.65 -13.42 -23.14
N TYR A 8 -2.48 -13.94 -22.77
CA TYR A 8 -1.78 -13.51 -21.55
C TYR A 8 -1.40 -12.02 -21.58
N LEU A 9 -0.86 -11.53 -22.69
CA LEU A 9 -0.50 -10.11 -22.82
C LEU A 9 -1.73 -9.19 -22.81
N GLU A 10 -2.84 -9.62 -23.42
CA GLU A 10 -4.11 -8.87 -23.38
C GLU A 10 -4.66 -8.78 -21.95
N GLN A 11 -4.60 -9.87 -21.19
CA GLN A 11 -4.99 -9.88 -19.78
C GLN A 11 -4.10 -8.95 -18.94
N MET A 12 -2.76 -9.04 -19.09
CA MET A 12 -1.84 -8.13 -18.41
C MET A 12 -2.13 -6.66 -18.71
N GLN A 13 -2.39 -6.35 -19.99
CA GLN A 13 -2.69 -4.97 -20.39
C GLN A 13 -4.05 -4.52 -19.85
N ALA A 14 -5.05 -5.40 -19.80
CA ALA A 14 -6.34 -5.09 -19.20
C ALA A 14 -6.22 -4.76 -17.72
N VAL A 15 -5.44 -5.55 -16.97
CA VAL A 15 -5.14 -5.28 -15.54
C VAL A 15 -4.38 -3.97 -15.38
N MET A 16 -3.33 -3.72 -16.18
CA MET A 16 -2.61 -2.43 -16.11
C MET A 16 -3.51 -1.22 -16.36
N ASN A 17 -4.48 -1.35 -17.26
CA ASN A 17 -5.41 -0.27 -17.59
C ASN A 17 -6.52 -0.10 -16.54
N SER A 18 -6.76 -1.09 -15.68
CA SER A 18 -7.73 -0.97 -14.60
C SER A 18 -7.16 -0.27 -13.37
N LEU A 19 -5.83 -0.29 -13.19
CA LEU A 19 -5.16 0.42 -12.10
C LEU A 19 -5.22 1.94 -12.32
N ASP A 20 -5.42 2.68 -11.24
CA ASP A 20 -5.47 4.15 -11.21
C ASP A 20 -4.28 4.72 -10.40
N PRO A 21 -3.09 4.85 -11.01
CA PRO A 21 -1.92 5.38 -10.35
C PRO A 21 -2.07 6.89 -10.08
N GLN A 22 -1.98 7.26 -8.80
CA GLN A 22 -2.14 8.63 -8.32
C GLN A 22 -0.83 9.22 -7.79
N ASN A 23 -0.65 10.52 -7.89
CA ASN A 23 0.47 11.26 -7.29
C ASN A 23 0.01 12.63 -6.79
N GLY A 24 0.89 13.34 -6.07
CA GLY A 24 0.56 14.59 -5.41
C GLY A 24 -0.10 14.38 -4.05
N GLU A 25 -1.12 15.18 -3.76
CA GLU A 25 -1.80 15.16 -2.47
C GLU A 25 -2.93 14.13 -2.44
N ILE A 26 -2.84 13.16 -1.53
CA ILE A 26 -3.79 12.04 -1.41
C ILE A 26 -4.31 11.97 0.03
N SER A 27 -5.62 12.10 0.20
CA SER A 27 -6.30 11.89 1.50
C SER A 27 -6.64 10.42 1.70
N LEU A 28 -6.29 9.86 2.86
CA LEU A 28 -6.64 8.51 3.28
C LEU A 28 -7.50 8.51 4.56
N GLY A 29 -8.37 7.51 4.66
CA GLY A 29 -9.16 7.25 5.87
C GLY A 29 -10.09 8.39 6.27
N ASP A 30 -10.93 8.87 5.36
CA ASP A 30 -11.85 10.01 5.60
C ASP A 30 -11.13 11.28 6.13
N ASP A 31 -10.06 11.69 5.44
CA ASP A 31 -9.20 12.84 5.79
C ASP A 31 -8.42 12.68 7.12
N LEU A 32 -8.24 11.45 7.61
CA LEU A 32 -7.41 11.17 8.78
C LEU A 32 -5.92 11.46 8.52
N VAL A 33 -5.44 11.17 7.29
CA VAL A 33 -4.05 11.35 6.88
C VAL A 33 -3.99 11.92 5.47
N THR A 34 -3.07 12.86 5.25
CA THR A 34 -2.71 13.35 3.91
C THR A 34 -1.29 12.87 3.55
N LEU A 35 -1.17 12.16 2.45
CA LEU A 35 0.09 11.78 1.83
C LEU A 35 0.49 12.78 0.75
N GLN A 36 1.76 13.15 0.75
CA GLN A 36 2.37 13.91 -0.33
C GLN A 36 3.26 12.95 -1.13
N VAL A 37 2.78 12.54 -2.29
CA VAL A 37 3.44 11.58 -3.18
C VAL A 37 4.22 12.35 -4.25
N PRO A 38 5.56 12.35 -4.21
CA PRO A 38 6.37 13.02 -5.23
C PRO A 38 6.34 12.26 -6.55
N ASP A 39 6.73 12.92 -7.66
CA ASP A 39 6.69 12.37 -9.02
C ASP A 39 7.54 11.10 -9.22
N GLU A 40 8.48 10.83 -8.30
CA GLU A 40 9.30 9.62 -8.29
C GLU A 40 8.51 8.37 -7.85
N PHE A 41 7.29 8.57 -7.38
CA PHE A 41 6.40 7.51 -6.91
C PHE A 41 4.99 7.68 -7.45
N TYR A 42 4.22 6.60 -7.42
CA TYR A 42 2.77 6.65 -7.54
C TYR A 42 2.13 5.80 -6.44
N PHE A 43 0.91 6.16 -6.10
CA PHE A 43 0.06 5.50 -5.14
C PHE A 43 -1.04 4.72 -5.87
N LEU A 44 -1.36 3.55 -5.34
CA LEU A 44 -2.52 2.74 -5.68
C LEU A 44 -3.40 2.65 -4.45
N ASP A 45 -4.71 2.81 -4.62
CA ASP A 45 -5.66 2.71 -3.52
C ASP A 45 -5.78 1.27 -2.99
N ALA A 46 -6.64 1.07 -1.99
CA ALA A 46 -6.85 -0.25 -1.40
C ALA A 46 -7.31 -1.31 -2.42
N ALA A 47 -8.14 -0.94 -3.39
CA ALA A 47 -8.68 -1.88 -4.38
C ALA A 47 -7.59 -2.28 -5.38
N ASP A 48 -6.85 -1.31 -5.90
CA ASP A 48 -5.74 -1.56 -6.81
C ASP A 48 -4.59 -2.30 -6.11
N ALA A 49 -4.33 -1.98 -4.85
CA ALA A 49 -3.38 -2.70 -4.01
C ALA A 49 -3.77 -4.18 -3.86
N GLU A 50 -5.05 -4.50 -3.63
CA GLU A 50 -5.53 -5.88 -3.57
C GLU A 50 -5.31 -6.61 -4.90
N THR A 51 -5.64 -5.99 -6.04
CA THR A 51 -5.35 -6.57 -7.36
C THR A 51 -3.86 -6.86 -7.53
N VAL A 52 -2.97 -5.93 -7.16
CA VAL A 52 -1.53 -6.19 -7.26
C VAL A 52 -1.08 -7.31 -6.33
N LEU A 53 -1.42 -7.25 -5.05
CA LEU A 53 -0.98 -8.23 -4.05
C LEU A 53 -1.48 -9.62 -4.39
N VAL A 54 -2.76 -9.76 -4.77
CA VAL A 54 -3.41 -11.05 -4.95
C VAL A 54 -3.25 -11.57 -6.37
N GLU A 55 -3.65 -10.80 -7.38
CA GLU A 55 -3.72 -11.28 -8.77
C GLU A 55 -2.35 -11.28 -9.44
N ILE A 56 -1.51 -10.29 -9.15
CA ILE A 56 -0.20 -10.14 -9.81
C ILE A 56 0.90 -10.84 -9.01
N TRP A 57 0.97 -10.60 -7.68
CA TRP A 57 2.04 -11.12 -6.83
C TRP A 57 1.70 -12.46 -6.16
N GLY A 58 0.42 -12.87 -6.17
CA GLY A 58 -0.01 -14.18 -5.70
C GLY A 58 -0.12 -14.32 -4.18
N ASN A 59 -0.22 -13.21 -3.45
CA ASN A 59 -0.48 -13.23 -2.01
C ASN A 59 -1.92 -13.70 -1.72
N PRO A 60 -2.17 -14.32 -0.56
CA PRO A 60 -3.54 -14.62 -0.13
C PRO A 60 -4.39 -13.34 0.00
N PRO A 61 -5.69 -13.40 -0.30
CA PRO A 61 -6.60 -12.26 -0.15
C PRO A 61 -6.83 -11.90 1.33
N GLY A 62 -7.32 -10.68 1.58
CA GLY A 62 -7.69 -10.21 2.92
C GLY A 62 -6.58 -9.45 3.66
N GLN A 63 -5.64 -8.84 2.93
CA GLN A 63 -4.73 -7.84 3.49
C GLN A 63 -5.50 -6.53 3.69
N ASP A 64 -5.53 -6.00 4.91
CA ASP A 64 -6.22 -4.75 5.22
C ASP A 64 -5.29 -3.56 5.04
N VAL A 65 -5.08 -3.17 3.78
CA VAL A 65 -4.22 -2.06 3.38
C VAL A 65 -5.06 -0.87 2.93
N MET A 66 -4.66 0.33 3.31
CA MET A 66 -5.25 1.57 2.80
C MET A 66 -4.78 1.90 1.38
N GLY A 67 -3.65 1.32 0.97
CA GLY A 67 -3.10 1.43 -0.38
C GLY A 67 -1.62 1.07 -0.43
N MET A 68 -0.99 1.32 -1.58
CA MET A 68 0.40 0.97 -1.84
C MET A 68 1.16 2.06 -2.58
N LEU A 69 2.43 2.24 -2.24
CA LEU A 69 3.33 3.19 -2.90
C LEU A 69 4.38 2.44 -3.73
N PHE A 70 4.54 2.86 -4.98
CA PHE A 70 5.49 2.29 -5.94
C PHE A 70 6.45 3.34 -6.46
N PRO A 71 7.72 2.99 -6.74
CA PRO A 71 8.58 3.82 -7.56
C PRO A 71 8.02 3.95 -8.98
N ALA A 72 7.94 5.17 -9.50
CA ALA A 72 7.31 5.47 -10.80
C ALA A 72 8.00 4.84 -12.02
N GLN A 73 9.22 4.33 -11.84
CA GLN A 73 9.96 3.62 -12.88
C GLN A 73 9.59 2.14 -13.01
N TYR A 74 8.81 1.58 -12.09
CA TYR A 74 8.42 0.17 -12.08
C TYR A 74 6.92 0.00 -12.21
N THR A 75 6.52 -1.10 -12.83
CA THR A 75 5.17 -1.64 -12.84
C THR A 75 5.11 -2.87 -11.93
N PRO A 76 3.92 -3.26 -11.45
CA PRO A 76 3.77 -4.49 -10.66
C PRO A 76 4.27 -5.78 -11.34
N PHE A 77 4.43 -5.77 -12.66
CA PHE A 77 4.89 -6.92 -13.46
C PHE A 77 6.42 -6.96 -13.63
N ASP A 78 7.14 -5.89 -13.31
CA ASP A 78 8.59 -5.87 -13.45
C ASP A 78 9.25 -6.75 -12.40
N TYR A 79 10.26 -7.52 -12.81
CA TYR A 79 10.96 -8.46 -11.92
C TYR A 79 11.62 -7.78 -10.70
N GLU A 80 12.08 -6.54 -10.87
CA GLU A 80 12.72 -5.75 -9.81
C GLU A 80 11.72 -4.84 -9.07
N SER A 81 10.43 -4.96 -9.35
CA SER A 81 9.40 -4.15 -8.73
C SER A 81 9.29 -4.43 -7.24
N TRP A 82 9.00 -3.37 -6.49
CA TRP A 82 8.68 -3.42 -5.08
C TRP A 82 7.70 -2.30 -4.75
N ALA A 83 6.99 -2.46 -3.63
CA ALA A 83 6.06 -1.47 -3.12
C ALA A 83 6.08 -1.42 -1.60
N VAL A 84 5.57 -0.33 -1.05
CA VAL A 84 5.30 -0.17 0.38
C VAL A 84 3.80 -0.25 0.59
N THR A 85 3.33 -1.14 1.47
CA THR A 85 1.93 -1.14 1.91
C THR A 85 1.74 -0.10 3.00
N ILE A 86 0.60 0.61 2.94
CA ILE A 86 0.20 1.59 3.94
C ILE A 86 -1.02 1.01 4.65
N GLU A 87 -0.91 0.86 5.97
CA GLU A 87 -1.92 0.25 6.82
C GLU A 87 -2.23 1.18 7.99
N TYR A 88 -3.48 1.19 8.43
CA TYR A 88 -3.90 1.90 9.64
C TYR A 88 -4.39 0.91 10.67
N VAL A 89 -3.85 1.01 11.88
CA VAL A 89 -4.27 0.20 13.03
C VAL A 89 -4.73 1.17 14.12
N ASP A 90 -6.01 1.09 14.47
CA ASP A 90 -6.62 1.81 15.60
C ASP A 90 -6.22 1.12 16.92
N ASP A 91 -4.93 1.08 17.23
CA ASP A 91 -4.42 0.57 18.51
C ASP A 91 -3.26 1.46 18.97
N GLY A 92 -3.47 2.21 20.05
CA GLY A 92 -2.41 3.05 20.62
C GLY A 92 -2.80 4.41 21.21
N HIS A 93 -4.03 4.64 21.68
CA HIS A 93 -4.23 5.70 22.68
C HIS A 93 -3.78 5.18 24.04
N VAL A 94 -2.49 5.31 24.36
CA VAL A 94 -2.07 5.39 25.75
C VAL A 94 -2.27 6.85 26.14
N SER A 95 -3.32 7.15 26.90
CA SER A 95 -3.45 8.46 27.54
C SER A 95 -2.15 8.76 28.29
N ASP A 96 -1.57 9.96 28.15
CA ASP A 96 -0.40 10.39 28.95
C ASP A 96 -0.61 10.22 30.47
N GLU A 97 -1.84 10.00 30.93
CA GLU A 97 -2.24 9.71 32.31
C GLU A 97 -1.69 8.38 32.88
N ASP A 98 -1.23 7.41 32.06
CA ASP A 98 -0.55 6.19 32.56
C ASP A 98 0.99 6.25 32.50
N ALA A 99 1.57 7.34 31.96
CA ALA A 99 3.03 7.49 31.83
C ALA A 99 3.72 7.96 33.13
N VAL A 100 2.98 8.19 34.21
CA VAL A 100 3.51 8.71 35.48
C VAL A 100 3.06 7.85 36.66
N ASP A 101 3.65 6.67 36.82
CA ASP A 101 3.99 6.15 38.17
C ASP A 101 4.97 4.97 38.06
N ILE A 102 6.25 5.28 37.86
CA ILE A 102 7.32 4.43 38.41
C ILE A 102 8.14 5.31 39.35
N ASP A 103 7.79 5.25 40.63
CA ASP A 103 8.61 5.82 41.69
C ASP A 103 9.86 4.95 41.89
N TYR A 104 10.95 5.35 41.23
CA TYR A 104 12.27 4.72 41.37
C TYR A 104 12.94 5.02 42.74
N ALA A 105 12.28 5.71 43.68
CA ALA A 105 12.86 6.06 44.98
C ALA A 105 12.62 5.01 46.09
N GLU A 106 11.83 3.94 45.85
CA GLU A 106 11.53 2.94 46.89
C GLU A 106 12.51 1.74 46.94
N LEU A 107 13.63 1.81 46.20
CA LEU A 107 14.67 0.75 46.14
C LEU A 107 16.01 1.16 46.79
N LEU A 108 15.98 1.89 47.91
CA LEU A 108 17.17 2.06 48.77
C LEU A 108 16.89 1.86 50.26
#